data_AF-A0A1Q6WRF9-F1
#
_entry.id   AF-A0A1Q6WRF9-F1
#
_cell.length_a   1.000
_cell.length_b   1.000
_cell.length_c   1.000
_cell.angle_alpha   90.00
_cell.angle_beta   90.00
_cell.angle_gamma   90.00
#
_symmetry.space_group_name_H-M   'P 1'
#
loop_
_entity.id
_entity.type
_entity.pdbx_description
1 polymer ?
#
loop_
_entity_poly.entity_id
_entity_poly.type
_entity_poly.pdbx_seq_one_letter_code
_entity_poly.pdbx_strand_id
1 'polypeptide(L)'
;MAERVPASLESALADLMGWLDAAHIPSMIIGGVAASVLGRPRLSRDVDALAVLPEADWAEAIWPLPAVRIMTSVASGYDFRVLKICW
;
A
#
# COMPACT_ATOMS: atom_id res chain seq x y z
N MET A 1 -22.99 -8.05 -12.10
CA MET A 1 -21.64 -7.66 -11.67
C MET A 1 -21.78 -6.32 -10.97
N ALA A 2 -21.64 -6.29 -9.65
CA ALA A 2 -21.75 -5.05 -8.91
C ALA A 2 -20.52 -4.19 -9.24
N GLU A 3 -20.76 -3.05 -9.88
CA GLU A 3 -19.78 -2.00 -10.07
C GLU A 3 -19.35 -1.56 -8.66
N ARG A 4 -18.12 -1.94 -8.26
CA ARG A 4 -17.54 -1.51 -7.00
C ARG A 4 -17.45 0.01 -7.09
N VAL A 5 -18.17 0.71 -6.21
CA VAL A 5 -18.02 2.15 -6.00
C VAL A 5 -16.52 2.47 -6.03
N PRO A 6 -16.05 3.46 -6.82
CA PRO A 6 -14.64 3.80 -6.84
C PRO A 6 -14.23 4.07 -5.40
N ALA A 7 -13.24 3.32 -4.90
CA ALA A 7 -12.85 3.42 -3.51
C ALA A 7 -12.43 4.86 -3.25
N SER A 8 -12.98 5.50 -2.22
CA SER A 8 -12.47 6.80 -1.79
C SER A 8 -11.01 6.63 -1.35
N LEU A 9 -10.22 7.71 -1.42
CA LEU A 9 -8.87 7.71 -0.83
C LEU A 9 -8.89 7.17 0.61
N GLU A 10 -9.91 7.56 1.37
CA GLU A 10 -10.12 7.09 2.75
C GLU A 10 -10.30 5.58 2.83
N SER A 11 -11.15 4.98 1.97
CA SER A 11 -11.35 3.54 1.93
C SER A 11 -10.08 2.80 1.52
N ALA A 12 -9.37 3.31 0.50
CA ALA A 12 -8.13 2.70 0.03
C ALA A 12 -7.03 2.75 1.12
N LEU A 13 -6.96 3.85 1.87
CA LEU A 13 -6.03 4.00 2.98
C LEU A 13 -6.40 3.10 4.16
N ALA A 14 -7.69 2.99 4.50
CA ALA A 14 -8.18 2.11 5.56
C ALA A 14 -7.90 0.63 5.24
N ASP A 15 -8.14 0.20 4.00
CA ASP A 15 -7.84 -1.17 3.56
C ASP A 15 -6.33 -1.46 3.62
N LEU A 16 -5.49 -0.51 3.20
CA LEU A 16 -4.03 -0.63 3.27
C LEU A 16 -3.54 -0.78 4.71
N MET A 17 -3.98 0.14 5.57
CA MET A 17 -3.57 0.17 6.98
C MET A 17 -4.06 -1.07 7.71
N GLY A 18 -5.31 -1.48 7.49
CA GLY A 18 -5.87 -2.70 8.08
C GLY A 18 -5.08 -3.96 7.71
N TRP A 19 -4.62 -4.07 6.46
CA TRP A 19 -3.77 -5.18 6.05
C TRP A 19 -2.35 -5.10 6.67
N LEU A 20 -1.72 -3.93 6.65
CA LEU A 20 -0.39 -3.72 7.25
C LEU A 20 -0.38 -4.05 8.75
N ASP A 21 -1.41 -3.61 9.47
CA ASP A 21 -1.58 -3.85 10.90
C ASP A 21 -1.85 -5.34 11.18
N ALA A 22 -2.75 -5.98 10.41
CA ALA A 22 -3.05 -7.40 10.58
C ALA A 22 -1.83 -8.29 10.33
N ALA A 23 -1.03 -7.94 9.31
CA ALA A 23 0.21 -8.64 8.99
C ALA A 23 1.38 -8.25 9.92
N HIS A 24 1.20 -7.29 10.83
CA HIS A 24 2.23 -6.77 11.74
C HIS A 24 3.50 -6.31 11.00
N ILE A 25 3.35 -5.72 9.80
CA ILE A 25 4.48 -5.36 8.94
C ILE A 25 4.94 -3.93 9.28
N PRO A 26 6.22 -3.74 9.70
CA PRO A 26 6.80 -2.41 9.81
C PRO A 26 6.69 -1.66 8.49
N SER A 27 6.01 -0.52 8.52
CA SER A 27 5.63 0.18 7.29
C SER A 27 5.51 1.68 7.44
N MET A 28 5.51 2.38 6.31
CA MET A 28 5.40 3.83 6.22
C MET A 28 4.65 4.23 4.95
N ILE A 29 3.68 5.13 5.06
CA ILE A 29 3.07 5.76 3.89
C ILE A 29 4.09 6.70 3.23
N ILE A 30 4.25 6.58 1.91
CA ILE A 30 5.15 7.39 1.10
C ILE A 30 4.38 8.07 -0.04
N GLY A 31 5.10 8.68 -1.00
CA GLY A 31 4.48 9.20 -2.23
C GLY A 31 3.57 10.43 -2.03
N GLY A 32 2.48 10.48 -2.79
CA GLY A 32 1.58 11.63 -2.88
C GLY A 32 0.83 11.93 -1.58
N VAL A 33 0.38 10.89 -0.88
CA VAL A 33 -0.32 11.00 0.41
C VAL A 33 0.62 11.57 1.48
N ALA A 34 1.83 11.00 1.63
CA ALA A 34 2.81 11.50 2.60
C ALA A 34 3.21 12.97 2.33
N ALA A 35 3.39 13.34 1.06
CA ALA A 35 3.69 14.73 0.70
C ALA A 35 2.55 15.70 1.02
N SER A 36 1.30 15.26 0.90
CA SER A 36 0.13 16.07 1.24
C SER A 36 0.07 16.36 2.74
N VAL A 37 0.43 15.39 3.59
CA VAL A 37 0.57 15.60 5.04
C VAL A 37 1.64 16.65 5.36
N LEU A 38 2.70 16.74 4.56
CA LEU A 38 3.76 17.76 4.69
C LEU A 38 3.38 19.12 4.06
N GLY A 39 2.10 19.37 3.77
CA GLY A 39 1.63 20.63 3.21
C GLY A 39 1.95 20.81 1.72
N ARG A 40 2.23 19.73 0.99
CA ARG A 40 2.47 19.72 -0.46
C ARG A 40 1.40 18.88 -1.16
N PRO A 41 0.12 19.32 -1.16
CA PRO A 41 -0.98 18.56 -1.73
C PRO A 41 -0.74 18.30 -3.22
N ARG A 42 -0.96 17.05 -3.64
CA ARG A 42 -0.87 16.61 -5.04
C ARG A 42 -2.08 15.75 -5.36
N LEU A 43 -2.55 15.81 -6.60
CA LEU A 43 -3.56 14.87 -7.07
C LEU A 43 -2.93 13.46 -7.11
N SER A 44 -3.27 12.62 -6.14
CA SER A 44 -2.87 11.20 -6.09
C SER A 44 -4.04 10.34 -6.57
N ARG A 45 -3.76 9.36 -7.42
CA ARG A 45 -4.71 8.29 -7.79
C ARG A 45 -4.30 6.94 -7.20
N ASP A 46 -3.36 7.01 -6.26
CA ASP A 46 -2.71 5.89 -5.62
C ASP A 46 -2.21 6.25 -4.21
N VAL A 47 -2.08 5.22 -3.38
CA VAL A 47 -1.47 5.25 -2.05
C VAL A 47 -0.28 4.32 -2.15
N ASP A 48 0.91 4.86 -1.87
CA ASP A 48 2.14 4.10 -1.82
C ASP A 48 2.54 3.87 -0.35
N ALA A 49 2.95 2.66 -0.01
CA ALA A 49 3.54 2.33 1.29
C ALA A 49 4.86 1.60 1.11
N LEU A 50 5.84 1.95 1.93
CA LEU A 50 7.03 1.15 2.16
C LEU A 50 6.71 0.13 3.24
N ALA A 51 7.01 -1.15 3.01
CA ALA A 51 6.82 -2.22 3.96
C ALA A 51 8.10 -3.07 4.05
N VAL A 52 8.51 -3.41 5.26
CA VAL A 52 9.78 -4.10 5.55
C VAL A 52 9.47 -5.50 6.04
N LEU A 53 9.89 -6.50 5.29
CA LEU A 53 9.63 -7.90 5.57
C LEU A 53 10.71 -8.76 4.88
N PRO A 54 11.17 -9.86 5.50
CA PRO A 54 12.07 -10.81 4.84
C PRO A 54 11.50 -11.31 3.51
N GLU A 55 12.38 -11.50 2.52
CA GLU A 55 11.98 -11.92 1.17
C GLU A 55 11.08 -13.18 1.17
N ALA A 56 11.35 -14.13 2.07
CA ALA A 56 10.62 -15.39 2.19
C ALA A 56 9.15 -15.22 2.62
N ASP A 57 8.84 -14.17 3.37
CA ASP A 57 7.53 -14.03 4.01
C ASP A 57 6.53 -13.24 3.13
N TRP A 58 7.02 -12.61 2.05
CA TRP A 58 6.18 -11.79 1.16
C TRP A 58 5.06 -12.57 0.48
N ALA A 59 5.31 -13.82 0.10
CA ALA A 59 4.30 -14.64 -0.57
C ALA A 59 3.09 -14.91 0.32
N GLU A 60 3.33 -15.14 1.62
CA GLU A 60 2.28 -15.33 2.61
C GLU A 60 1.56 -14.01 2.90
N ALA A 61 2.32 -12.92 3.07
CA ALA A 61 1.77 -11.61 3.39
C ALA A 61 0.80 -11.07 2.32
N ILE A 62 1.05 -11.34 1.04
CA ILE A 62 0.22 -10.82 -0.07
C ILE A 62 -0.95 -11.75 -0.46
N TRP A 63 -0.95 -13.01 0.00
CA TRP A 63 -1.99 -13.99 -0.30
C TRP A 63 -3.42 -13.57 0.12
N PRO A 64 -3.67 -12.88 1.25
CA PRO A 64 -5.03 -12.54 1.67
C PRO A 64 -5.66 -11.36 0.93
N LEU A 65 -4.98 -10.72 -0.03
CA LEU A 65 -5.42 -9.42 -0.56
C LEU A 65 -6.55 -9.51 -1.61
N PRO A 66 -7.70 -8.85 -1.39
CA PRO A 66 -8.80 -8.84 -2.36
C PRO A 66 -8.54 -7.82 -3.47
N ALA A 67 -8.02 -8.25 -4.63
CA ALA A 67 -7.97 -7.48 -5.88
C ALA A 67 -7.34 -6.06 -5.80
N VAL A 68 -6.62 -5.76 -4.72
CA VAL A 68 -5.76 -4.59 -4.61
C VAL A 68 -4.58 -4.84 -5.53
N ARG A 69 -4.41 -3.99 -6.55
CA ARG A 69 -3.30 -4.11 -7.52
C ARG A 69 -2.00 -3.64 -6.86
N ILE A 70 -1.50 -4.40 -5.89
CA ILE A 70 -0.18 -4.18 -5.30
C ILE A 70 0.85 -4.41 -6.40
N MET A 71 1.38 -3.32 -6.94
CA MET A 71 2.58 -3.36 -7.77
C MET A 71 3.78 -3.33 -6.82
N THR A 72 4.40 -4.49 -6.58
CA THR A 72 5.64 -4.54 -5.81
C THR A 72 6.79 -4.06 -6.69
N SER A 73 7.32 -2.85 -6.45
CA SER A 73 8.63 -2.47 -6.98
C SER A 73 9.70 -2.81 -5.95
N VAL A 74 10.54 -3.79 -6.27
CA VAL A 74 11.70 -4.17 -5.46
C VAL A 74 12.84 -3.22 -5.78
N ALA A 75 13.27 -2.41 -4.81
CA ALA A 75 14.55 -1.72 -4.90
C ALA A 75 15.61 -2.65 -4.28
N SER A 76 16.42 -3.26 -5.12
CA SER A 76 17.40 -4.28 -4.72
C SER A 76 18.44 -3.71 -3.74
N GLY A 77 18.61 -4.35 -2.59
CA GLY A 77 19.64 -4.04 -1.58
C GLY A 77 19.18 -4.12 -0.12
N TYR A 78 17.87 -4.15 0.14
CA TYR A 78 17.29 -4.13 1.49
C TYR A 78 15.96 -4.92 1.52
N ASP A 79 15.61 -5.53 2.65
CA ASP A 79 14.39 -6.33 2.88
C ASP A 79 13.09 -5.50 2.90
N PHE A 80 12.87 -4.66 1.88
CA PHE A 80 11.66 -3.84 1.78
C PHE A 80 11.01 -3.89 0.40
N ARG A 81 9.69 -3.70 0.35
CA ARG A 81 8.94 -3.49 -0.90
C ARG A 81 8.09 -2.23 -0.81
N VAL A 82 7.93 -1.59 -1.95
CA VAL A 82 6.93 -0.56 -2.13
C VAL A 82 5.64 -1.21 -2.61
N LEU A 83 4.57 -0.91 -1.92
CA LEU A 83 3.21 -1.32 -2.19
C LEU A 83 2.47 -0.14 -2.76
N LYS A 84 1.75 -0.37 -3.86
CA LYS A 84 0.97 0.66 -4.54
C LYS A 84 -0.48 0.21 -4.60
N ILE A 85 -1.40 1.04 -4.13
CA ILE A 85 -2.83 0.81 -4.20
C ILE A 85 -3.44 1.90 -5.05
N CYS A 86 -4.02 1.52 -6.19
CA CYS A 86 -4.79 2.44 -7.04
C CYS A 86 -6.28 2.27 -6.76
N TRP A 87 -7.05 3.36 -6.83
CA TRP A 87 -8.52 3.36 -6.74
C TRP A 87 -9.18 4.09 -7.92
#